data_AF-A0A1F6DRL4-F1
#
_entry.id   AF-A0A1F6DRL4-F1
#
_cell.length_a   1.000
_cell.length_b   1.000
_cell.length_c   1.000
_cell.angle_alpha   90.00
_cell.angle_beta   90.00
_cell.angle_gamma   90.00
#
_symmetry.space_group_name_H-M   'P 1'
#
loop_
_entity.id
_entity.type
_entity.pdbx_description
1 polymer ?
#
loop_
_entity_poly.entity_id
_entity_poly.type
_entity_poly.pdbx_seq_one_letter_code
_entity_poly.pdbx_strand_id
1 'polypeptide(L)' 'MVRTANPALLKPLHLSPELEEVVGKGPMSRGQVVKQIWVYIKKHDLQNPANKRNILADAKLKPLFGGKGE' A
#
# COMPACT_ATOMS: atom_id res chain seq x y z
N MET A 1 -25.29 8.96 7.49
CA MET A 1 -24.26 9.62 8.33
C MET A 1 -23.06 9.92 7.45
N VAL A 2 -22.82 11.19 7.09
CA VAL A 2 -21.64 11.57 6.29
C VAL A 2 -20.42 11.44 7.20
N ARG A 3 -19.49 10.54 6.88
CA ARG A 3 -18.23 10.43 7.61
C ARG A 3 -17.37 11.63 7.25
N THR A 4 -17.18 12.56 8.19
CA THR A 4 -16.24 13.67 8.04
C THR A 4 -14.82 13.12 7.90
N ALA A 5 -14.09 13.54 6.87
CA ALA A 5 -12.73 13.09 6.63
C ALA A 5 -11.79 13.56 7.76
N ASN A 6 -11.00 12.65 8.34
CA ASN A 6 -10.03 13.01 9.37
C ASN A 6 -8.83 13.74 8.73
N PRO A 7 -8.57 15.01 9.05
CA PRO A 7 -7.49 15.79 8.43
C PRO A 7 -6.10 15.20 8.68
N ALA A 8 -5.91 14.40 9.73
CA ALA A 8 -4.65 13.69 9.97
C ALA A 8 -4.31 12.66 8.87
N LEU A 9 -5.32 12.10 8.19
CA LEU A 9 -5.13 11.13 7.11
C LEU A 9 -4.82 11.77 5.75
N LEU A 10 -5.03 13.08 5.63
CA LEU A 10 -4.80 13.87 4.41
C LEU A 10 -3.42 14.54 4.38
N LYS A 11 -2.68 14.51 5.49
CA LYS A 11 -1.34 15.08 5.56
C LYS A 11 -0.42 14.37 4.54
N PRO A 12 0.28 15.12 3.67
CA PRO A 12 1.29 14.55 2.80
C PRO A 12 2.43 13.98 3.64
N LEU A 13 2.83 12.75 3.37
CA LEU A 13 3.94 12.08 4.06
C LEU A 13 5.12 11.93 3.12
N HIS A 14 6.32 12.02 3.67
CA HIS A 14 7.53 11.58 2.98
C HIS A 14 7.53 10.05 2.93
N LEU A 15 7.63 9.52 1.71
CA LEU A 15 7.66 8.08 1.48
C LEU A 15 9.09 7.56 1.65
N SER A 16 9.23 6.35 2.17
CA SER A 16 10.53 5.67 2.15
C SER A 16 10.85 5.22 0.72
N PRO A 17 12.14 5.05 0.37
CA PRO A 17 12.54 4.64 -0.98
C PRO A 17 11.84 3.35 -1.45
N GLU A 18 11.65 2.39 -0.55
CA GLU A 18 11.00 1.11 -0.83
C GLU A 18 9.50 1.28 -1.15
N LEU A 19 8.85 2.23 -0.47
CA LEU A 19 7.46 2.59 -0.74
C LEU A 19 7.33 3.26 -2.10
N GLU A 20 8.23 4.19 -2.44
CA GLU A 20 8.22 4.89 -3.73
C GLU A 20 8.37 3.95 -4.92
N GLU A 21 9.10 2.83 -4.79
CA GLU A 21 9.20 1.81 -5.84
C GLU A 21 7.86 1.14 -6.18
N VAL A 22 6.95 1.06 -5.20
CA VAL A 22 5.65 0.41 -5.36
C VAL A 22 4.57 1.43 -5.71
N VAL A 23 4.53 2.58 -5.02
CA VAL A 23 3.45 3.57 -5.16
C VAL A 23 3.75 4.72 -6.11
N GLY A 24 5.02 4.90 -6.48
CA GLY A 24 5.52 6.03 -7.25
C GLY A 24 6.13 7.13 -6.36
N LYS A 25 6.89 8.03 -6.97
CA LYS A 25 7.58 9.13 -6.28
C LYS A 25 6.63 10.23 -5.83
N GLY A 26 6.93 10.83 -4.68
CA GLY A 26 6.35 12.09 -4.25
C GLY A 26 5.58 12.01 -2.93
N PRO A 27 5.24 13.18 -2.36
CA PRO A 27 4.50 13.24 -1.12
C PRO A 27 3.06 12.76 -1.36
N MET A 28 2.70 11.65 -0.72
CA MET A 28 1.35 11.09 -0.77
C MET A 28 0.74 11.08 0.61
N SER A 29 -0.56 11.32 0.68
CA SER A 29 -1.32 11.09 1.91
C SER A 29 -1.43 9.59 2.21
N ARG A 30 -1.65 9.22 3.48
CA ARG A 30 -1.80 7.81 3.88
C ARG A 30 -2.87 7.08 3.07
N GLY A 31 -3.98 7.75 2.75
CA GLY A 31 -5.04 7.17 1.92
C GLY A 31 -4.62 6.89 0.47
N GLN A 32 -3.82 7.80 -0.12
CA GLN A 32 -3.28 7.61 -1.48
C GLN A 32 -2.28 6.47 -1.52
N VAL A 33 -1.37 6.39 -0.55
CA VAL A 33 -0.41 5.28 -0.44
C VAL A 33 -1.11 3.93 -0.41
N VAL A 34 -2.10 3.76 0.47
CA VAL A 34 -2.87 2.51 0.57
C VAL A 34 -3.59 2.18 -0.74
N LYS A 35 -4.17 3.18 -1.42
CA LYS A 35 -4.82 2.98 -2.72
C LYS A 35 -3.83 2.49 -3.78
N GLN A 36 -2.64 3.10 -3.86
CA GLN A 36 -1.60 2.74 -4.81
C GLN A 36 -1.04 1.34 -4.54
N ILE A 37 -0.83 0.97 -3.27
CA ILE A 37 -0.43 -0.40 -2.90
C ILE A 37 -1.46 -1.41 -3.39
N TRP A 38 -2.76 -1.15 -3.20
CA TRP A 38 -3.82 -2.04 -3.71
C TRP A 38 -3.87 -2.12 -5.23
N VAL A 39 -3.61 -1.02 -5.94
CA VAL A 39 -3.48 -1.03 -7.41
C VAL A 39 -2.33 -1.93 -7.83
N TYR A 40 -1.18 -1.83 -7.15
CA TYR A 40 -0.04 -2.71 -7.41
C TYR A 40 -0.37 -4.18 -7.15
N ILE A 41 -0.93 -4.50 -5.97
CA ILE A 41 -1.31 -5.87 -5.58
C ILE A 41 -2.23 -6.49 -6.63
N LYS A 42 -3.27 -5.76 -7.07
CA LYS A 42 -4.22 -6.26 -8.08
C LYS A 42 -3.59 -6.39 -9.46
N LYS A 43 -2.73 -5.45 -9.86
CA LYS A 43 -2.03 -5.48 -11.15
C LYS A 43 -1.10 -6.68 -11.27
N HIS A 44 -0.50 -7.10 -10.16
CA HIS A 44 0.45 -8.21 -10.09
C HIS A 44 -0.19 -9.53 -9.60
N ASP A 45 -1.51 -9.57 -9.45
CA ASP A 45 -2.27 -10.72 -8.93
C ASP A 45 -1.73 -11.28 -7.61
N LEU A 46 -1.29 -10.38 -6.73
CA LEU A 46 -0.68 -10.71 -5.44
C LEU A 46 -1.71 -10.93 -4.33
N GLN A 47 -2.99 -10.93 -4.64
CA GLN A 47 -4.02 -11.29 -3.66
C GLN A 47 -4.10 -12.82 -3.60
N ASN A 48 -3.95 -13.40 -2.40
CA ASN A 48 -4.01 -14.86 -2.29
C ASN A 48 -5.41 -15.37 -2.73
N PRO A 49 -5.49 -16.27 -3.74
CA PRO A 49 -6.76 -16.79 -4.23
C PRO A 49 -7.46 -17.72 -3.24
N ALA A 50 -6.70 -18.43 -2.40
CA ALA A 50 -7.21 -19.32 -1.35
C ALA A 50 -7.69 -18.53 -0.12
N ASN A 51 -7.03 -17.40 0.19
CA ASN A 51 -7.43 -16.51 1.27
C ASN A 51 -7.28 -15.04 0.87
N LYS A 52 -8.37 -14.43 0.38
CA LYS A 52 -8.40 -13.04 -0.11
C LYS A 52 -8.04 -11.96 0.93
N ARG A 53 -7.85 -12.35 2.20
CA ARG A 53 -7.38 -11.46 3.27
C ARG A 53 -5.85 -11.35 3.31
N ASN A 54 -5.15 -12.31 2.70
CA ASN A 54 -3.70 -12.38 2.64
C ASN A 54 -3.18 -11.79 1.33
N ILE A 55 -1.99 -11.20 1.40
CA ILE A 55 -1.28 -10.64 0.26
C ILE A 55 0.01 -11.46 0.10
N LEU A 56 0.20 -12.03 -1.07
CA LEU A 56 1.43 -12.71 -1.46
C LEU A 56 2.48 -11.64 -1.73
N ALA A 57 3.29 -11.32 -0.73
CA ALA A 57 4.26 -10.25 -0.83
C ALA A 57 5.38 -10.65 -1.80
N ASP A 58 5.47 -9.92 -2.91
CA ASP A 58 6.55 -10.06 -3.87
C ASP A 58 7.86 -9.46 -3.32
N ALA A 59 8.94 -9.49 -4.12
CA ALA A 59 10.24 -8.95 -3.70
C ALA A 59 10.20 -7.48 -3.28
N LYS A 60 9.26 -6.68 -3.82
CA LYS A 60 9.11 -5.25 -3.51
C LYS A 60 8.19 -5.00 -2.32
N LEU A 61 7.19 -5.84 -2.09
CA LEU A 61 6.26 -5.74 -0.97
C LEU A 61 6.80 -6.38 0.31
N LYS A 62 7.65 -7.41 0.21
CA LYS A 62 8.31 -8.06 1.36
C LYS A 62 8.97 -7.07 2.32
N PRO A 63 9.84 -6.12 1.88
CA PRO A 63 10.44 -5.16 2.79
C PRO A 63 9.39 -4.26 3.45
N LEU A 64 8.25 -3.98 2.80
CA LEU A 64 7.17 -3.17 3.36
C LEU A 64 6.35 -3.90 4.43
N PHE A 65 6.24 -5.23 4.34
CA PHE A 65 5.51 -6.07 5.30
C PHE A 65 6.40 -6.70 6.36
N GLY A 66 7.63 -6.19 6.55
CA GLY A 66 8.56 -6.70 7.57
C GLY A 66 9.10 -8.09 7.26
N GLY A 67 9.25 -8.43 5.97
CA GLY A 67 9.81 -9.69 5.50
C GLY A 67 8.83 -10.85 5.43
N LYS A 68 7.55 -10.64 5.78
CA LYS A 68 6.52 -11.67 5.66
C LYS A 68 6.13 -11.86 4.19
N GLY A 69 6.16 -13.12 3.74
CA GLY A 69 5.73 -13.49 2.39
C GLY A 69 4.21 -13.65 2.26
N GLU A 70 3.53 -13.85 3.39
CA GLU A 70 2.08 -14.00 3.55
C GLU A 70 1.67 -13.64 4.98
#